data_AF-A0A1Q9NAF5-F1
#
_entry.id   AF-A0A1Q9NAF5-F1
#
_cell.length_a   1.000
_cell.length_b   1.000
_cell.length_c   1.000
_cell.angle_alpha   90.00
_cell.angle_beta   90.00
_cell.angle_gamma   90.00
#
_symmetry.space_group_name_H-M   'P 1'
#
loop_
_entity.id
_entity.type
_entity.pdbx_description
1 polymer ?
#
loop_
_entity_poly.entity_id
_entity_poly.type
_entity_poly.pdbx_seq_one_letter_code
_entity_poly.pdbx_strand_id
1 'polypeptide(L)'
;MQRRLLDILADPDNPSNWPLKLDIFKSEEKERKILPHPHENGLLCKFYCHLKDQFLVSDPLGEEEKPLDEEKLLKITTIDECFQCIKLEIVDGMLYHNNDDEIKWFMIDREIPVMYPIELRDISQEQLFISNFKEQCENLGIKSPNKDN
;
A
#
# COMPACT_ATOMS: atom_id res chain seq x y z
N MET A 1 5.32 -7.59 3.21
CA MET A 1 4.91 -6.17 3.27
C MET A 1 3.69 -6.02 4.20
N GLN A 2 3.68 -5.02 5.08
CA GLN A 2 2.51 -4.74 5.94
C GLN A 2 1.67 -3.59 5.38
N ARG A 3 0.34 -3.68 5.47
CA ARG A 3 -0.58 -2.59 5.06
C ARG A 3 -0.25 -1.24 5.69
N ARG A 4 0.28 -1.23 6.92
CA ARG A 4 0.71 0.01 7.60
C ARG A 4 1.72 0.81 6.78
N LEU A 5 2.55 0.20 5.95
CA LEU A 5 3.49 0.96 5.12
C LEU A 5 2.75 1.86 4.11
N LEU A 6 1.52 1.53 3.71
CA LEU A 6 0.70 2.36 2.82
C LEU A 6 0.20 3.64 3.47
N ASP A 7 0.38 3.77 4.79
CA ASP A 7 0.24 5.04 5.51
C ASP A 7 1.19 6.12 4.99
N ILE A 8 2.32 5.73 4.37
CA ILE A 8 3.37 6.65 3.93
C ILE A 8 3.92 6.38 2.53
N LEU A 9 3.64 5.22 1.93
CA LEU A 9 4.15 4.88 0.59
C LEU A 9 3.35 5.57 -0.50
N ALA A 10 3.99 6.54 -1.17
CA ALA A 10 3.46 7.25 -2.33
C ALA A 10 4.20 6.84 -3.62
N ASP A 11 3.66 7.25 -4.78
CA ASP A 11 4.34 7.09 -6.06
C ASP A 11 5.73 7.79 -6.04
N PRO A 12 6.83 7.07 -6.38
CA PRO A 12 8.18 7.64 -6.41
C PRO A 12 8.36 8.78 -7.43
N ASP A 13 7.58 8.83 -8.51
CA ASP A 13 7.71 9.89 -9.52
C ASP A 13 6.82 11.10 -9.22
N ASN A 14 5.74 10.91 -8.45
CA ASN A 14 4.85 12.00 -8.03
C ASN A 14 4.21 11.68 -6.65
N PRO A 15 4.80 12.17 -5.55
CA PRO A 15 4.32 11.89 -4.20
C PRO A 15 2.89 12.36 -3.90
N SER A 16 2.32 13.24 -4.73
CA SER A 16 0.91 13.66 -4.60
C SER A 16 -0.06 12.53 -4.93
N ASN A 17 0.40 11.48 -5.63
CA ASN A 17 -0.36 10.26 -5.90
C ASN A 17 -0.29 9.34 -4.69
N TRP A 18 -0.99 9.74 -3.63
CA TRP A 18 -1.16 8.98 -2.41
C TRP A 18 -2.58 9.20 -1.87
N PRO A 19 -3.24 8.18 -1.30
CA PRO A 19 -2.75 6.83 -1.06
C PRO A 19 -2.76 5.95 -2.32
N LEU A 20 -1.82 5.01 -2.37
CA LEU A 20 -1.83 3.94 -3.37
C LEU A 20 -2.88 2.88 -3.01
N LYS A 21 -3.57 2.36 -4.01
CA LYS A 21 -4.41 1.16 -3.89
C LYS A 21 -3.53 -0.08 -3.80
N LEU A 22 -4.06 -1.14 -3.21
CA LEU A 22 -3.39 -2.43 -3.08
C LEU A 22 -4.34 -3.57 -3.47
N ASP A 23 -3.88 -4.41 -4.38
CA ASP A 23 -4.42 -5.74 -4.61
C ASP A 23 -3.46 -6.80 -4.08
N ILE A 24 -3.98 -7.73 -3.28
CA ILE A 24 -3.18 -8.80 -2.66
C ILE A 24 -3.34 -10.06 -3.49
N PHE A 25 -2.22 -10.58 -3.99
CA PHE A 25 -2.20 -11.83 -4.74
C PHE A 25 -1.86 -13.01 -3.84
N LYS A 26 -0.98 -12.78 -2.87
CA LYS A 26 -0.60 -13.74 -1.85
C LYS A 26 -0.35 -13.05 -0.51
N SER A 27 -0.88 -13.63 0.56
CA SER A 27 -0.61 -13.20 1.93
C SER A 27 -0.44 -14.39 2.85
N GLU A 28 0.24 -14.15 3.98
CA GLU A 28 0.49 -15.13 5.02
C GLU A 28 0.26 -14.48 6.39
N GLU A 29 -0.23 -15.24 7.35
CA GLU A 29 -0.36 -14.77 8.73
C GLU A 29 0.96 -15.03 9.48
N LYS A 30 1.50 -14.00 10.13
CA LYS A 30 2.74 -14.07 10.90
C LYS A 30 2.51 -13.56 12.32
N GLU A 31 2.77 -14.44 13.28
CA GLU A 31 2.78 -14.07 14.70
C GLU A 31 3.94 -13.12 15.01
N ARG A 32 3.65 -12.06 15.76
CA ARG A 32 4.63 -11.03 16.11
C ARG A 32 4.91 -11.03 17.60
N LYS A 33 6.17 -11.29 17.95
CA LYS A 33 6.64 -11.24 19.34
C LYS A 33 6.72 -9.82 19.89
N ILE A 34 6.95 -8.84 19.01
CA ILE A 34 7.07 -7.42 19.35
C ILE A 34 6.02 -6.67 18.56
N LEU A 35 5.13 -6.00 19.27
CA LEU A 35 4.12 -5.14 18.68
C LEU A 35 4.65 -3.70 18.61
N PRO A 36 4.40 -2.98 17.50
CA PRO A 36 4.77 -1.58 17.39
C PRO A 36 3.98 -0.73 18.38
N HIS A 37 4.58 0.37 18.83
CA HIS A 37 3.88 1.36 19.64
C HIS A 37 2.88 2.16 18.79
N PRO A 38 1.68 2.46 19.34
CA PRO A 38 0.74 3.39 18.71
C PRO A 38 1.32 4.80 18.59
N HIS A 39 0.80 5.56 17.62
CA HIS A 39 1.00 7.00 17.55
C HIS A 39 0.13 7.72 18.59
N GLU A 40 0.26 9.05 18.66
CA GLU A 40 -0.50 9.91 19.57
C GLU A 40 -2.02 9.82 19.37
N ASN A 41 -2.47 9.41 18.18
CA ASN A 41 -3.86 9.15 17.84
C ASN A 41 -4.40 7.81 18.40
N GLY A 42 -3.58 7.04 19.12
CA GLY A 42 -3.95 5.74 19.68
C GLY A 42 -3.97 4.58 18.67
N LEU A 43 -3.55 4.79 17.42
CA LEU A 43 -3.56 3.81 16.34
C LEU A 43 -2.15 3.51 15.82
N LEU A 44 -1.99 2.45 15.02
CA LEU A 44 -0.70 2.12 14.41
C LEU A 44 -0.42 2.94 13.13
N CYS A 45 -1.44 3.36 12.39
CA CYS A 45 -1.27 4.29 11.26
C CYS A 45 -1.47 5.73 11.74
N LYS A 46 -0.76 6.66 11.11
CA LYS A 46 -0.80 8.09 11.44
C LYS A 46 -1.75 8.87 10.54
N PHE A 47 -1.71 8.65 9.24
CA PHE A 47 -2.38 9.46 8.22
C PHE A 47 -3.53 8.72 7.52
N TYR A 48 -3.35 7.45 7.19
CA TYR A 48 -4.30 6.67 6.40
C TYR A 48 -4.35 5.21 6.85
N CYS A 49 -5.57 4.73 7.09
CA CYS A 49 -5.84 3.34 7.41
C CYS A 49 -6.20 2.57 6.14
N HIS A 50 -5.22 1.92 5.51
CA HIS A 50 -5.48 1.14 4.30
C HIS A 50 -6.47 -0.02 4.53
N LEU A 51 -6.53 -0.61 5.72
CA LEU A 51 -7.50 -1.68 6.01
C LEU A 51 -8.95 -1.19 5.83
N LYS A 52 -9.20 0.08 6.12
CA LYS A 52 -10.53 0.70 6.13
C LYS A 52 -10.75 1.65 4.96
N ASP A 53 -9.71 1.92 4.17
CA ASP A 53 -9.70 2.89 3.08
C ASP A 53 -10.16 4.30 3.53
N GLN A 54 -9.60 4.79 4.63
CA GLN A 54 -9.96 6.11 5.18
C GLN A 54 -8.76 6.87 5.78
N PHE A 55 -8.79 8.19 5.64
CA PHE A 55 -7.84 9.09 6.29
C PHE A 55 -8.11 9.20 7.79
N LEU A 56 -7.03 9.31 8.57
CA LEU A 56 -7.01 9.47 10.03
C LEU A 56 -6.70 10.92 10.44
N VAL A 57 -6.45 11.78 9.45
CA VAL A 57 -6.19 13.21 9.59
C VAL A 57 -7.14 13.98 8.67
N SER A 58 -7.36 15.27 8.97
CA SER A 58 -8.23 16.12 8.13
C SER A 58 -7.59 16.55 6.83
N ASP A 59 -6.27 16.77 6.84
CA ASP A 59 -5.47 17.17 5.69
C ASP A 59 -4.15 16.40 5.72
N PRO A 60 -3.99 15.35 4.91
CA PRO A 60 -2.81 14.50 4.96
C PRO A 60 -1.60 15.04 4.19
N LEU A 61 -1.77 16.08 3.37
CA LEU A 61 -0.69 16.74 2.64
C LEU A 61 -0.39 18.15 3.17
N GLY A 62 -1.13 18.59 4.19
CA GLY A 62 -0.93 19.87 4.87
C GLY A 62 0.30 19.89 5.78
N GLU A 63 0.79 21.09 6.10
CA GLU A 63 1.96 21.29 6.96
C GLU A 63 1.71 20.92 8.43
N GLU A 64 0.45 21.02 8.88
CA GLU A 64 0.06 20.67 10.24
C GLU A 64 -0.69 19.34 10.27
N GLU A 65 -0.08 18.36 10.93
CA GLU A 65 -0.69 17.06 11.16
C GLU A 65 -1.81 17.19 12.20
N LYS A 66 -3.07 17.18 11.74
CA LYS A 66 -4.24 17.22 12.62
C LYS A 66 -4.99 15.90 12.55
N PRO A 67 -4.79 15.01 13.53
CA PRO A 67 -5.62 13.82 13.69
C PRO A 67 -7.09 14.21 13.74
N LEU A 68 -7.93 13.32 13.21
CA LEU A 68 -9.36 13.39 13.48
C LEU A 68 -9.60 13.30 14.99
N ASP A 69 -10.73 13.83 15.44
CA ASP A 69 -11.15 13.66 16.84
C ASP A 69 -11.31 12.17 17.19
N GLU A 70 -11.14 11.86 18.47
CA GLU A 70 -11.14 10.48 18.98
C GLU A 70 -12.44 9.73 18.61
N GLU A 71 -13.59 10.41 18.66
CA GLU A 71 -14.88 9.82 18.31
C GLU A 71 -14.94 9.39 16.84
N LYS A 72 -14.39 10.19 15.91
CA LYS A 72 -14.27 9.82 14.50
C LYS A 72 -13.29 8.68 14.32
N LEU A 73 -12.11 8.73 14.95
CA LEU A 73 -11.11 7.67 14.83
C LEU A 73 -11.67 6.31 15.24
N LEU A 74 -12.38 6.23 16.36
CA LEU A 74 -13.02 5.01 16.86
C LEU A 74 -14.10 4.44 15.92
N LYS A 75 -14.70 5.27 15.05
CA LYS A 75 -15.64 4.81 14.01
C LYS A 75 -14.92 4.20 12.80
N ILE A 76 -13.66 4.57 12.57
CA ILE A 76 -12.85 4.03 11.48
C ILE A 76 -12.25 2.69 11.89
N THR A 77 -11.50 2.70 12.99
CA THR A 77 -10.76 1.53 13.47
C THR A 77 -10.40 1.65 14.94
N THR A 78 -10.04 0.53 15.54
CA THR A 78 -9.50 0.43 16.90
C THR A 78 -8.06 -0.07 16.91
N ILE A 79 -7.37 0.08 18.04
CA ILE A 79 -6.01 -0.46 18.21
C ILE A 79 -5.97 -2.00 18.09
N ASP A 80 -7.02 -2.69 18.55
CA ASP A 80 -7.13 -4.15 18.44
C ASP A 80 -7.23 -4.60 16.98
N GLU A 81 -8.02 -3.89 16.17
CA GLU A 81 -8.08 -4.11 14.72
C GLU A 81 -6.75 -3.80 14.04
N CYS A 82 -6.02 -2.76 14.48
CA CYS A 82 -4.66 -2.51 14.00
C CYS A 82 -3.72 -3.69 14.33
N PHE A 83 -3.81 -4.28 15.52
CA PHE A 83 -3.00 -5.45 15.87
C PHE A 83 -3.35 -6.68 15.06
N GLN A 84 -4.61 -6.89 14.69
CA GLN A 84 -4.96 -7.95 13.72
C GLN A 84 -4.43 -7.62 12.31
N CYS A 85 -4.54 -6.36 11.88
CA CYS A 85 -4.06 -5.90 10.58
C CYS A 85 -2.58 -6.23 10.35
N ILE A 86 -1.73 -5.99 11.35
CA ILE A 86 -0.27 -6.19 11.23
C ILE A 86 0.19 -7.65 11.26
N LYS A 87 -0.70 -8.60 11.59
CA LYS A 87 -0.41 -10.04 11.51
C LYS A 87 -0.44 -10.54 10.07
N LEU A 88 -1.18 -9.88 9.19
CA LEU A 88 -1.23 -10.23 7.78
C LEU A 88 -0.01 -9.64 7.07
N GLU A 89 0.86 -10.51 6.58
CA GLU A 89 1.99 -10.16 5.74
C GLU A 89 1.61 -10.36 4.27
N ILE A 90 1.64 -9.29 3.49
CA ILE A 90 1.46 -9.35 2.03
C ILE A 90 2.76 -9.86 1.44
N VAL A 91 2.71 -11.04 0.82
CA VAL A 91 3.87 -11.67 0.18
C VAL A 91 3.99 -11.17 -1.25
N ASP A 92 2.92 -11.28 -2.01
CA ASP A 92 2.88 -10.83 -3.40
C ASP A 92 1.61 -10.02 -3.65
N GLY A 93 1.72 -8.98 -4.46
CA GLY A 93 0.60 -8.10 -4.74
C GLY A 93 0.97 -6.95 -5.66
N MET A 94 0.05 -6.02 -5.80
CA MET A 94 0.20 -4.87 -6.67
C MET A 94 -0.22 -3.61 -5.95
N LEU A 95 0.66 -2.62 -5.93
CA LEU A 95 0.32 -1.26 -5.59
C LEU A 95 0.01 -0.48 -6.86
N TYR A 96 -1.01 0.36 -6.85
CA TYR A 96 -1.36 1.11 -8.04
C TYR A 96 -2.17 2.38 -7.74
N HIS A 97 -2.16 3.29 -8.70
CA HIS A 97 -3.10 4.40 -8.77
C HIS A 97 -3.44 4.65 -10.23
N ASN A 98 -4.53 5.39 -10.45
CA ASN A 98 -4.86 5.86 -11.78
C ASN A 98 -4.06 7.15 -12.03
N ASN A 99 -3.43 7.25 -13.19
CA ASN A 99 -2.80 8.45 -13.70
C ASN A 99 -3.45 8.77 -15.05
N ASP A 100 -4.39 9.70 -15.04
CA ASP A 100 -5.29 9.95 -16.17
C ASP A 100 -6.01 8.67 -16.62
N ASP A 101 -5.75 8.22 -17.85
CA ASP A 101 -6.33 7.04 -18.49
C ASP A 101 -5.46 5.76 -18.32
N GLU A 102 -4.31 5.86 -17.67
CA GLU A 102 -3.38 4.75 -17.50
C GLU A 102 -3.21 4.36 -16.02
N ILE A 103 -3.11 3.06 -15.78
CA ILE A 103 -2.82 2.53 -14.44
C ILE A 103 -1.31 2.51 -14.27
N LYS A 104 -0.82 3.27 -13.29
CA LYS A 104 0.55 3.15 -12.83
C LYS A 104 0.60 2.20 -11.66
N TRP A 105 1.56 1.28 -11.69
CA TRP A 105 1.61 0.17 -10.76
C TRP A 105 3.03 -0.17 -10.34
N PHE A 106 3.15 -0.78 -9.17
CA PHE A 106 4.39 -1.26 -8.54
C PHE A 106 4.12 -2.64 -7.95
N MET A 107 4.98 -3.62 -8.25
CA MET A 107 4.83 -4.96 -7.70
C MET A 107 5.28 -5.02 -6.25
N ILE A 108 4.61 -5.86 -5.47
CA ILE A 108 5.14 -6.39 -4.22
C ILE A 108 5.62 -7.81 -4.57
N ASP A 109 6.92 -8.04 -4.49
CA ASP A 109 7.56 -9.34 -4.77
C ASP A 109 8.26 -9.83 -3.50
N ARG A 110 7.85 -10.99 -2.99
CA ARG A 110 8.43 -11.61 -1.79
C ARG A 110 8.52 -10.65 -0.61
N GLU A 111 7.39 -10.03 -0.30
CA GLU A 111 7.18 -9.09 0.81
C GLU A 111 7.82 -7.71 0.64
N ILE A 112 8.48 -7.44 -0.50
CA ILE A 112 9.16 -6.18 -0.78
C ILE A 112 8.39 -5.37 -1.82
N PRO A 113 7.90 -4.15 -1.49
CA PRO A 113 7.36 -3.24 -2.50
C PRO A 113 8.51 -2.72 -3.38
N VAL A 114 8.45 -3.03 -4.68
CA VAL A 114 9.45 -2.62 -5.67
C VAL A 114 8.98 -1.31 -6.31
N MET A 115 9.32 -0.20 -5.66
CA MET A 115 8.83 1.15 -5.99
C MET A 115 9.96 2.03 -6.55
N TYR A 116 10.46 1.67 -7.73
CA TYR A 116 11.43 2.47 -8.45
C TYR A 116 10.76 3.42 -9.46
N PRO A 117 11.37 4.59 -9.72
CA PRO A 117 11.06 5.40 -10.90
C PRO A 117 11.06 4.54 -12.17
N ILE A 118 10.23 4.91 -13.15
CA ILE A 118 9.98 4.06 -14.32
C ILE A 118 11.27 3.66 -15.05
N GLU A 119 12.22 4.57 -15.15
CA GLU A 119 13.51 4.41 -15.82
C GLU A 119 14.48 3.47 -15.10
N LEU A 120 14.21 3.13 -13.83
CA LEU A 120 15.05 2.26 -13.00
C LEU A 120 14.43 0.86 -12.78
N ARG A 121 13.27 0.58 -13.38
CA ARG A 121 12.54 -0.69 -13.18
C ARG A 121 13.18 -1.83 -13.99
N ASP A 122 13.24 -3.01 -13.37
CA ASP A 122 13.73 -4.22 -14.05
C ASP A 122 12.61 -4.90 -14.83
N ILE A 123 12.58 -4.66 -16.14
CA ILE A 123 11.60 -5.24 -17.08
C ILE A 123 11.56 -6.77 -17.00
N SER A 124 12.72 -7.43 -16.78
CA SER A 124 12.77 -8.89 -16.74
C SER A 124 12.11 -9.43 -15.48
N GLN A 125 12.31 -8.76 -14.35
CA GLN A 125 11.64 -9.09 -13.09
C GLN A 125 10.12 -8.89 -13.21
N GLU A 126 9.68 -7.81 -13.84
CA GLU A 126 8.27 -7.49 -14.03
C GLU A 126 7.55 -8.47 -14.95
N GLN A 127 8.17 -8.83 -16.07
CA GLN A 127 7.65 -9.84 -16.98
C GLN A 127 7.47 -11.18 -16.27
N LEU A 128 8.44 -11.57 -15.44
CA LEU A 128 8.34 -12.80 -14.65
C LEU A 128 7.21 -12.71 -13.62
N PHE A 129 7.09 -11.59 -12.91
CA PHE A 129 6.04 -11.38 -11.91
C PHE A 129 4.64 -11.43 -12.54
N ILE A 130 4.42 -10.68 -13.62
CA ILE A 130 3.14 -10.66 -14.35
C ILE A 130 2.83 -12.05 -14.91
N SER A 131 3.83 -12.78 -15.41
CA SER A 131 3.61 -14.17 -15.86
C SER A 131 3.14 -15.09 -14.74
N ASN A 132 3.67 -14.92 -13.52
CA ASN A 132 3.29 -15.74 -12.37
C ASN A 132 1.88 -15.41 -11.84
N PHE A 133 1.44 -14.17 -11.98
CA PHE A 133 0.15 -13.66 -11.51
C PHE A 133 -0.75 -13.16 -12.64
N LYS A 134 -0.71 -13.86 -13.78
CA LYS A 134 -1.32 -13.42 -15.04
C LYS A 134 -2.79 -13.04 -14.89
N GLU A 135 -3.60 -13.92 -14.31
CA GLU A 135 -5.04 -13.70 -14.16
C GLU A 135 -5.33 -12.47 -13.29
N GLN A 136 -4.62 -12.33 -12.17
CA GLN A 136 -4.77 -11.19 -11.28
C GLN A 136 -4.37 -9.88 -11.97
N CYS A 137 -3.25 -9.87 -12.70
CA CYS A 137 -2.80 -8.71 -13.47
C CYS A 137 -3.79 -8.34 -14.58
N GLU A 138 -4.32 -9.31 -15.31
CA GLU A 138 -5.32 -9.10 -16.37
C GLU A 138 -6.61 -8.49 -15.80
N ASN A 139 -7.07 -8.96 -14.64
CA ASN A 139 -8.25 -8.41 -13.95
C ASN A 139 -8.07 -6.94 -13.53
N LEU A 140 -6.83 -6.51 -13.30
CA LEU A 140 -6.49 -5.12 -13.00
C LEU A 140 -6.21 -4.28 -14.25
N GLY A 141 -6.28 -4.87 -15.45
CA GLY A 141 -5.93 -4.18 -16.70
C GLY A 141 -4.42 -3.91 -16.85
N ILE A 142 -3.58 -4.57 -16.05
CA ILE A 142 -2.13 -4.42 -16.10
C ILE A 142 -1.57 -5.27 -17.23
N LYS A 143 -0.80 -4.63 -18.11
CA LYS A 143 -0.14 -5.29 -19.23
C LYS A 143 1.33 -5.47 -18.93
N SER A 144 1.90 -6.56 -19.46
CA SER A 144 3.35 -6.77 -19.45
C SER A 144 4.06 -5.59 -20.13
N PRO A 145 5.14 -5.06 -19.54
CA PRO A 145 5.95 -4.06 -20.21
C PRO A 145 6.55 -4.64 -21.50
N ASN A 146 6.46 -3.89 -22.59
CA ASN A 146 7.14 -4.19 -23.84
C ASN A 146 8.61 -3.77 -23.71
N LYS A 147 9.54 -4.53 -24.30
CA LYS A 147 10.97 -4.19 -24.32
C LYS A 147 11.31 -2.93 -25.12
N ASP A 148 10.34 -2.38 -25.86
CA ASP A 148 10.54 -1.34 -26.88
C ASP A 148 10.01 0.05 -26.48
N ASN A 149 9.65 0.27 -25.21
CA ASN A 149 9.28 1.60 -24.68
C ASN A 149 10.44 2.22 -23.90
#